data_AF-A0A379WHS8-F1
#
_entry.id   AF-A0A379WHS8-F1
#
_cell.length_a   1.000
_cell.length_b   1.000
_cell.length_c   1.000
_cell.angle_alpha   90.00
_cell.angle_beta   90.00
_cell.angle_gamma   90.00
#
_symmetry.space_group_name_H-M   'P 1'
#
loop_
_entity.id
_entity.type
_entity.pdbx_description
1 polymer ?
#
loop_
_entity_poly.entity_id
_entity_poly.type
_entity_poly.pdbx_seq_one_letter_code
_entity_poly.pdbx_strand_id
1 'polypeptide(L)'
;MAAVHLANAVGGNLFLGLFSAVAFATILAVVAGLTLAGASAVSHDLYANVFRKGATEREELKVSKITVLVLGVIAIILGVLFENQNIAFMVGLAFAIAASCNFPIILLSMYWSKLTTRGAMLGGWLGLLTAVVLMILGPTIWVQILGHEKAIFPYEYPALFSISVAFLGIWFFSATDNSAEGNREREQFRAQFIRSQTGFGVEQGRAH
;
A
#
# COMPACT_ATOMS: atom_id res chain seq x y z
N MET A 1 -12.18 21.28 12.08
CA MET A 1 -12.04 20.92 13.51
C MET A 1 -13.37 21.09 14.26
N ALA A 2 -14.45 20.44 13.84
CA ALA A 2 -15.76 20.61 14.48
C ALA A 2 -15.81 20.04 15.92
N ALA A 3 -15.16 18.90 16.16
CA ALA A 3 -15.16 18.23 17.47
C ALA A 3 -14.45 19.03 18.58
N VAL A 4 -13.32 19.68 18.27
CA VAL A 4 -12.55 20.47 19.25
C VAL A 4 -13.28 21.75 19.63
N HIS A 5 -13.91 22.42 18.66
CA HIS A 5 -14.74 23.60 18.93
C HIS A 5 -16.01 23.25 19.72
N LEU A 6 -16.64 22.09 19.45
CA LEU A 6 -17.79 21.62 20.21
C LEU A 6 -17.42 21.23 21.65
N ALA A 7 -16.28 20.56 21.86
CA ALA A 7 -15.78 20.22 23.19
C ALA A 7 -15.52 21.46 24.06
N ASN A 8 -15.01 22.53 23.43
CA ASN A 8 -14.85 23.83 24.09
C ASN A 8 -16.19 24.46 24.46
N ALA A 9 -17.18 24.40 23.58
CA ALA A 9 -18.50 24.97 23.80
C ALA A 9 -19.32 24.21 24.87
N VAL A 10 -19.12 22.90 25.03
CA VAL A 10 -19.92 22.06 25.94
C VAL A 10 -19.27 21.86 27.31
N GLY A 11 -17.93 21.86 27.40
CA GLY A 11 -17.22 21.43 28.62
C GLY A 11 -15.98 22.24 29.02
N GLY A 12 -15.71 23.37 28.35
CA GLY A 12 -14.57 24.25 28.67
C GLY A 12 -13.19 23.58 28.55
N ASN A 13 -12.20 24.13 29.24
CA ASN A 13 -10.79 23.74 29.12
C ASN A 13 -10.50 22.27 29.49
N LEU A 14 -11.28 21.67 30.40
CA LEU A 14 -11.09 20.29 30.83
C LEU A 14 -11.43 19.30 29.71
N PHE A 15 -12.57 19.49 29.03
CA PHE A 15 -12.96 18.67 27.89
C PHE A 15 -12.07 18.93 26.68
N LEU A 16 -11.67 20.18 26.44
CA LEU A 16 -10.70 20.51 25.38
C LEU A 16 -9.38 19.74 25.60
N GLY A 17 -8.85 19.76 26.82
CA GLY A 17 -7.64 19.02 27.19
C GLY A 17 -7.80 17.51 27.03
N LEU A 18 -8.92 16.94 27.48
CA LEU A 18 -9.22 15.51 27.33
C LEU A 18 -9.29 15.09 25.86
N PHE A 19 -10.07 15.79 25.04
CA PHE A 19 -10.20 15.47 23.61
C PHE A 19 -8.88 15.66 22.85
N SER A 20 -8.09 16.68 23.20
CA SER A 20 -6.76 16.89 22.62
C SER A 20 -5.80 15.75 22.98
N ALA A 21 -5.81 15.30 24.23
CA ALA A 21 -4.99 14.18 24.69
C ALA A 21 -5.39 12.87 24.00
N VAL A 22 -6.69 12.59 23.87
CA VAL A 22 -7.19 11.40 23.16
C VAL A 22 -6.84 11.45 21.68
N ALA A 23 -7.05 12.58 21.01
CA ALA A 23 -6.69 12.75 19.60
C ALA A 23 -5.18 12.57 19.38
N PHE A 24 -4.35 13.10 20.28
CA PHE A 24 -2.90 12.92 20.21
C PHE A 24 -2.50 11.46 20.41
N ALA A 25 -3.09 10.77 21.40
CA ALA A 25 -2.83 9.37 21.66
C ALA A 25 -3.22 8.46 20.48
N THR A 26 -4.37 8.72 19.83
CA THR A 26 -4.80 7.93 18.66
C THR A 26 -3.91 8.16 17.45
N ILE A 27 -3.48 9.41 17.19
CA ILE A 27 -2.52 9.71 16.12
C ILE A 27 -1.20 8.96 16.36
N LEU A 28 -0.65 9.04 17.57
CA LEU A 28 0.59 8.33 17.91
C LEU A 28 0.45 6.81 17.76
N ALA A 29 -0.69 6.23 18.17
CA ALA A 29 -0.94 4.80 18.02
C ALA A 29 -0.95 4.37 16.55
N VAL A 30 -1.63 5.13 15.68
CA VAL A 30 -1.69 4.83 14.23
C VAL A 30 -0.32 5.01 13.58
N VAL A 31 0.39 6.10 13.88
CA VAL A 31 1.73 6.36 13.33
C VAL A 31 2.71 5.26 13.72
N ALA A 32 2.72 4.84 15.00
CA ALA A 32 3.56 3.75 15.46
C ALA A 32 3.24 2.44 14.74
N GLY A 33 1.95 2.11 14.58
CA GLY A 33 1.51 0.91 13.88
C GLY A 33 1.95 0.90 12.40
N LEU A 34 1.71 1.98 11.67
CA LEU A 34 2.09 2.10 10.26
C LEU A 34 3.61 2.10 10.06
N THR A 35 4.35 2.76 10.94
CA THR A 35 5.83 2.81 10.87
C THR A 35 6.42 1.43 11.15
N LEU A 36 5.91 0.71 12.14
CA LEU A 36 6.35 -0.65 12.44
C LEU A 36 6.01 -1.61 11.30
N ALA A 37 4.80 -1.52 10.74
CA ALA A 37 4.40 -2.32 9.58
C ALA A 37 5.30 -2.06 8.36
N GLY A 38 5.58 -0.78 8.07
CA GLY A 38 6.50 -0.40 6.99
C GLY A 38 7.94 -0.88 7.23
N ALA A 39 8.44 -0.73 8.45
CA ALA A 39 9.78 -1.20 8.81
C ALA A 39 9.90 -2.73 8.76
N SER A 40 8.84 -3.45 9.16
CA SER A 40 8.75 -4.90 9.06
C SER A 40 8.72 -5.37 7.61
N ALA A 41 7.95 -4.71 6.74
CA ALA A 41 7.93 -5.02 5.32
C ALA A 41 9.33 -4.82 4.71
N VAL A 42 10.03 -3.73 5.04
CA VAL A 42 11.39 -3.49 4.54
C VAL A 42 12.41 -4.49 5.12
N SER A 43 12.34 -4.82 6.42
CA SER A 43 13.29 -5.78 7.00
C SER A 43 13.06 -7.20 6.49
N HIS A 44 11.81 -7.61 6.31
CA HIS A 44 11.49 -8.97 5.90
C HIS A 44 11.53 -9.13 4.38
N ASP A 45 10.84 -8.27 3.64
CA ASP A 45 10.72 -8.38 2.18
C ASP A 45 12.00 -7.92 1.48
N LEU A 46 12.63 -6.83 1.95
CA LEU A 46 13.84 -6.30 1.32
C LEU A 46 15.10 -6.93 1.93
N TYR A 47 15.28 -6.87 3.24
CA TYR A 47 16.55 -7.30 3.84
C TYR A 47 16.67 -8.83 3.93
N ALA A 48 15.69 -9.54 4.49
CA ALA A 48 15.77 -10.99 4.67
C ALA A 48 15.56 -11.78 3.36
N ASN A 49 14.63 -11.35 2.50
CA ASN A 49 14.33 -12.07 1.26
C ASN A 49 15.21 -11.67 0.06
N VAL A 50 15.59 -10.38 -0.08
CA VAL A 50 16.34 -9.89 -1.25
C VAL A 50 17.84 -9.74 -0.97
N PHE A 51 18.23 -9.06 0.12
CA PHE A 51 19.65 -8.76 0.39
C PHE A 51 20.42 -9.89 1.08
N ARG A 52 19.83 -10.56 2.08
CA ARG A 52 20.50 -11.60 2.86
C ARG A 52 19.55 -12.74 3.22
N LYS A 53 19.44 -13.70 2.31
CA LYS A 53 18.70 -14.96 2.48
C LYS A 53 19.21 -15.70 3.72
N GLY A 54 18.42 -15.70 4.80
CA GLY A 54 18.79 -16.31 6.09
C GLY A 54 19.44 -15.36 7.10
N ALA A 55 19.05 -14.08 7.10
CA ALA A 55 19.43 -13.15 8.17
C ALA A 55 18.99 -13.68 9.55
N THR A 56 19.83 -13.50 10.56
CA THR A 56 19.45 -13.88 11.93
C THR A 56 18.41 -12.90 12.47
N GLU A 57 17.50 -13.37 13.33
CA GLU A 57 16.44 -12.56 13.95
C GLU A 57 17.01 -11.29 14.63
N ARG A 58 18.22 -11.37 15.20
CA ARG A 58 18.91 -10.21 15.79
C ARG A 58 19.34 -9.17 14.77
N GLU A 59 19.71 -9.57 13.56
CA GLU A 59 20.08 -8.65 12.47
C GLU A 59 18.83 -8.03 11.86
N GLU A 60 17.76 -8.80 11.67
CA GLU A 60 16.47 -8.31 11.19
C GLU A 60 15.89 -7.24 12.13
N LEU A 61 15.93 -7.49 13.45
CA LEU A 61 15.49 -6.51 14.46
C LEU A 61 16.33 -5.22 14.45
N LYS A 62 17.64 -5.32 14.19
CA LYS A 62 18.50 -4.14 14.07
C LYS A 62 18.16 -3.31 12.83
N VAL A 63 17.99 -3.99 11.69
CA VAL A 63 17.61 -3.33 10.43
C VAL A 63 16.23 -2.70 10.56
N SER A 64 15.26 -3.41 11.13
CA SER A 64 13.92 -2.88 11.39
C SER A 64 13.97 -1.58 12.22
N LYS A 65 14.73 -1.54 13.32
CA LYS A 65 14.89 -0.31 14.13
C LYS A 65 15.52 0.85 13.36
N ILE A 66 16.53 0.58 12.53
CA ILE A 66 17.16 1.62 11.69
C ILE A 66 16.13 2.13 10.66
N THR A 67 15.38 1.22 10.03
CA THR A 67 14.34 1.59 9.08
C THR A 67 13.24 2.43 9.72
N VAL A 68 12.80 2.10 10.94
CA VAL A 68 11.84 2.93 11.69
C VAL A 68 12.37 4.36 11.86
N LEU A 69 13.64 4.51 12.24
CA LEU A 69 14.26 5.83 12.42
C LEU A 69 14.32 6.61 11.11
N VAL A 70 14.78 5.97 10.03
CA VAL A 70 14.89 6.58 8.70
C VAL A 70 13.52 6.97 8.15
N LEU A 71 12.53 6.06 8.21
CA LEU A 71 11.16 6.35 7.81
C LEU A 71 10.54 7.49 8.62
N GLY A 72 10.79 7.53 9.92
CA GLY A 72 10.34 8.62 10.79
C GLY A 72 10.90 9.98 10.39
N VAL A 73 12.21 10.06 10.12
CA VAL A 73 12.86 11.31 9.66
C VAL A 73 12.29 11.75 8.31
N ILE A 74 12.15 10.83 7.36
CA ILE A 74 11.57 11.13 6.04
C ILE A 74 10.11 11.59 6.18
N ALA A 75 9.31 10.94 7.02
CA ALA A 75 7.92 11.31 7.26
C ALA A 75 7.79 12.73 7.84
N ILE A 76 8.68 13.13 8.77
CA ILE A 76 8.71 14.49 9.32
C ILE A 76 9.04 15.51 8.23
N ILE A 77 10.08 15.26 7.43
CA ILE A 77 10.50 16.15 6.34
C ILE A 77 9.37 16.33 5.32
N LEU A 78 8.76 15.23 4.88
CA LEU A 78 7.63 15.28 3.95
C LEU A 78 6.40 15.95 4.57
N GLY A 79 6.14 15.72 5.86
CA GLY A 79 5.04 16.37 6.58
C GLY A 79 5.17 17.90 6.60
N VAL A 80 6.39 18.41 6.82
CA VAL A 80 6.67 19.86 6.78
C VAL A 80 6.56 20.40 5.36
N LEU A 81 7.10 19.70 4.36
CA LEU A 81 7.09 20.16 2.97
C LEU A 81 5.67 20.26 2.39
N PHE A 82 4.78 19.34 2.79
CA PHE A 82 3.41 19.26 2.28
C PHE A 82 2.35 19.81 3.26
N GLU A 83 2.74 20.62 4.25
CA GLU A 83 1.83 21.14 5.29
C GLU A 83 0.64 21.94 4.73
N ASN A 84 0.82 22.59 3.57
CA ASN A 84 -0.17 23.45 2.93
C ASN A 84 -1.15 22.67 2.03
N GLN A 85 -0.95 21.36 1.87
CA GLN A 85 -1.78 20.52 1.01
C GLN A 85 -2.91 19.85 1.80
N ASN A 86 -3.99 19.54 1.10
CA ASN A 86 -5.10 18.82 1.71
C ASN A 86 -4.69 17.37 2.03
N ILE A 87 -4.61 17.04 3.32
CA ILE A 87 -4.19 15.72 3.81
C ILE A 87 -5.12 14.61 3.28
N ALA A 88 -6.43 14.85 3.25
CA ALA A 88 -7.40 13.85 2.77
C ALA A 88 -7.13 13.49 1.30
N PHE A 89 -6.70 14.48 0.53
CA PHE A 89 -6.36 14.31 -0.87
C PHE A 89 -5.04 13.54 -1.05
N MET A 90 -3.98 13.90 -0.32
CA MET A 90 -2.68 13.18 -0.38
C MET A 90 -2.82 11.70 0.00
N VAL A 91 -3.59 11.44 1.07
CA VAL A 91 -3.88 10.07 1.52
C VAL A 91 -4.68 9.33 0.45
N GLY A 92 -5.68 9.98 -0.17
CA GLY A 92 -6.44 9.42 -1.28
C GLY A 92 -5.58 8.97 -2.47
N LEU A 93 -4.57 9.76 -2.85
CA LEU A 93 -3.63 9.39 -3.90
C LEU A 93 -2.74 8.21 -3.53
N ALA A 94 -2.22 8.18 -2.30
CA ALA A 94 -1.42 7.05 -1.82
C ALA A 94 -2.24 5.75 -1.82
N PHE A 95 -3.49 5.81 -1.36
CA PHE A 95 -4.42 4.67 -1.41
C PHE A 95 -4.78 4.27 -2.84
N ALA A 96 -4.96 5.22 -3.76
CA ALA A 96 -5.24 4.93 -5.16
C ALA A 96 -4.11 4.11 -5.81
N ILE A 97 -2.85 4.49 -5.57
CA ILE A 97 -1.68 3.74 -6.06
C ILE A 97 -1.64 2.35 -5.42
N ALA A 98 -1.75 2.28 -4.08
CA ALA A 98 -1.69 1.02 -3.35
C ALA A 98 -2.80 0.05 -3.78
N ALA A 99 -4.03 0.54 -3.96
CA ALA A 99 -5.16 -0.24 -4.44
C ALA A 99 -4.94 -0.72 -5.88
N SER A 100 -4.35 0.10 -6.75
CA SER A 100 -4.12 -0.26 -8.16
C SER A 100 -3.21 -1.47 -8.35
N CYS A 101 -2.22 -1.65 -7.47
CA CYS A 101 -1.32 -2.80 -7.54
C CYS A 101 -1.84 -3.98 -6.73
N ASN A 102 -2.18 -3.75 -5.45
CA ASN A 102 -2.41 -4.85 -4.51
C ASN A 102 -3.78 -5.50 -4.72
N PHE A 103 -4.83 -4.72 -4.97
CA PHE A 103 -6.18 -5.26 -5.06
C PHE A 103 -6.35 -6.23 -6.24
N PRO A 104 -5.94 -5.90 -7.48
CA PRO A 104 -6.04 -6.83 -8.61
C PRO A 104 -5.22 -8.11 -8.41
N ILE A 105 -4.01 -8.00 -7.88
CA ILE A 105 -3.13 -9.15 -7.65
C ILE A 105 -3.73 -10.09 -6.60
N ILE A 106 -4.16 -9.55 -5.45
CA ILE A 106 -4.75 -10.35 -4.38
C ILE A 106 -6.05 -11.01 -4.85
N LEU A 107 -6.93 -10.26 -5.51
CA LEU A 107 -8.21 -10.79 -5.97
C LEU A 107 -8.02 -11.92 -7.01
N LEU A 108 -7.16 -11.70 -8.01
CA LEU A 108 -6.90 -12.72 -9.03
C LEU A 108 -6.14 -13.93 -8.47
N SER A 109 -5.28 -13.75 -7.47
CA SER A 109 -4.57 -14.88 -6.86
C SER A 109 -5.49 -15.80 -6.05
N MET A 110 -6.60 -15.26 -5.51
CA MET A 110 -7.60 -16.06 -4.80
C MET A 110 -8.61 -16.72 -5.72
N TYR A 111 -9.06 -16.03 -6.77
CA TYR A 111 -10.22 -16.46 -7.56
C TYR A 111 -9.90 -16.94 -8.97
N TRP A 112 -8.70 -16.67 -9.51
CA TRP A 112 -8.39 -16.98 -10.89
C TRP A 112 -7.29 -18.04 -11.03
N SER A 113 -7.70 -19.22 -11.49
CA SER A 113 -6.84 -20.40 -11.63
C SER A 113 -5.72 -20.27 -12.67
N LYS A 114 -5.78 -19.25 -13.54
CA LYS A 114 -4.79 -19.02 -14.60
C LYS A 114 -3.82 -17.90 -14.27
N LEU A 115 -3.79 -17.40 -13.03
CA LEU A 115 -2.81 -16.40 -12.62
C LEU A 115 -1.39 -17.00 -12.67
N THR A 116 -0.45 -16.25 -13.23
CA THR A 116 0.96 -16.59 -13.36
C THR A 116 1.81 -15.53 -12.69
N THR A 117 2.98 -15.90 -12.15
CA THR A 117 3.92 -14.95 -11.54
C THR A 117 4.32 -13.84 -12.52
N ARG A 118 4.51 -14.17 -13.81
CA ARG A 118 4.80 -13.18 -14.86
C ARG A 118 3.64 -12.23 -15.10
N GLY A 119 2.41 -12.74 -15.17
CA GLY A 119 1.20 -11.94 -15.31
C GLY A 119 0.97 -11.00 -14.13
N ALA A 120 1.17 -11.50 -12.90
CA ALA A 120 1.06 -10.70 -11.69
C ALA A 120 2.13 -9.60 -11.62
N MET A 121 3.39 -9.91 -11.98
CA MET A 121 4.49 -8.95 -12.00
C MET A 121 4.27 -7.87 -13.07
N LEU A 122 4.08 -8.26 -14.34
CA LEU A 122 3.93 -7.31 -15.45
C LEU A 122 2.63 -6.50 -15.35
N GLY A 123 1.52 -7.15 -14.99
CA GLY A 123 0.25 -6.47 -14.79
C GLY A 123 0.24 -5.55 -13.57
N GLY A 124 0.91 -5.94 -12.48
CA GLY A 124 1.16 -5.09 -11.32
C GLY A 124 2.00 -3.86 -11.65
N TRP A 125 3.10 -4.03 -12.39
CA TRP A 125 3.94 -2.92 -12.87
C TRP A 125 3.18 -2.00 -13.83
N LEU A 126 2.35 -2.53 -14.73
CA LEU A 126 1.50 -1.72 -15.59
C LEU A 126 0.46 -0.93 -14.79
N GLY A 127 -0.15 -1.55 -13.78
CA GLY A 127 -1.04 -0.87 -12.84
C GLY A 127 -0.35 0.26 -12.09
N LEU A 128 0.85 0.01 -11.57
CA LEU A 128 1.67 1.00 -10.89
C LEU A 128 2.03 2.16 -11.81
N LEU A 129 2.57 1.85 -12.98
CA LEU A 129 3.05 2.84 -13.94
C LEU A 129 1.88 3.69 -14.46
N THR A 130 0.73 3.07 -14.73
CA THR A 130 -0.48 3.79 -15.12
C THR A 130 -0.99 4.68 -13.98
N ALA A 131 -1.02 4.19 -12.74
CA ALA A 131 -1.43 4.98 -11.57
C ALA A 131 -0.52 6.21 -11.37
N VAL A 132 0.80 6.02 -11.44
CA VAL A 132 1.79 7.09 -11.29
C VAL A 132 1.71 8.09 -12.45
N VAL A 133 1.63 7.62 -13.70
CA VAL A 133 1.52 8.50 -14.88
C VAL A 133 0.24 9.33 -14.83
N LEU A 134 -0.91 8.71 -14.53
CA LEU A 134 -2.18 9.43 -14.41
C LEU A 134 -2.20 10.37 -13.20
N MET A 135 -1.50 10.04 -12.12
CA MET A 135 -1.36 10.93 -10.95
C MET A 135 -0.48 12.14 -11.27
N ILE A 136 0.62 11.97 -12.02
CA ILE A 136 1.49 13.08 -12.45
C ILE A 136 0.76 13.99 -13.45
N LEU A 137 0.00 13.42 -14.38
CA LEU A 137 -0.78 14.15 -15.39
C LEU A 137 -2.11 14.71 -14.86
N GLY A 138 -2.50 14.31 -13.65
CA GLY A 138 -3.70 14.77 -12.96
C GLY A 138 -3.56 16.20 -12.42
N PRO A 139 -4.68 16.85 -12.07
CA PRO A 139 -4.69 18.25 -11.64
C PRO A 139 -3.81 18.51 -10.41
N THR A 140 -3.56 17.50 -9.59
CA THR A 140 -2.77 17.65 -8.37
C THR A 140 -1.31 17.97 -8.65
N ILE A 141 -0.60 17.07 -9.32
CA ILE A 141 0.83 17.27 -9.54
C ILE A 141 1.02 18.27 -10.68
N TRP A 142 0.21 18.18 -11.73
CA TRP A 142 0.34 19.02 -12.91
C TRP A 142 -0.08 20.48 -12.70
N VAL A 143 -1.15 20.72 -11.95
CA VAL A 143 -1.68 22.09 -11.74
C VAL A 143 -1.26 22.64 -10.38
N GLN A 144 -1.39 21.88 -9.28
CA GLN A 144 -1.10 22.41 -7.93
C GLN A 144 0.39 22.40 -7.55
N ILE A 145 1.21 21.49 -8.12
CA ILE A 145 2.65 21.39 -7.82
C ILE A 145 3.51 21.97 -8.95
N LEU A 146 3.17 21.70 -10.22
CA LEU A 146 3.94 22.13 -11.40
C LEU A 146 3.46 23.46 -12.02
N GLY A 147 2.28 23.96 -11.66
CA GLY A 147 1.82 25.31 -12.04
C GLY A 147 1.30 25.47 -13.47
N HIS A 148 0.88 24.39 -14.15
CA HIS A 148 0.30 24.48 -15.51
C HIS A 148 -1.21 24.77 -15.50
N GLU A 149 -1.71 25.51 -16.50
CA GLU A 149 -3.11 26.04 -16.53
C GLU A 149 -4.21 25.01 -16.84
N LYS A 150 -3.89 23.85 -17.45
CA LYS A 150 -4.89 22.82 -17.77
C LYS A 150 -4.35 21.42 -17.48
N ALA A 151 -5.11 20.65 -16.71
CA ALA A 151 -4.87 19.23 -16.52
C ALA A 151 -5.19 18.47 -17.82
N ILE A 152 -4.22 17.69 -18.31
CA ILE A 152 -4.42 16.80 -19.47
C ILE A 152 -5.40 15.67 -19.08
N PHE A 153 -5.46 15.30 -17.79
CA PHE A 153 -6.42 14.35 -17.24
C PHE A 153 -7.27 15.01 -16.13
N PRO A 154 -8.59 15.21 -16.32
CA PRO A 154 -9.42 15.99 -15.41
C PRO A 154 -9.95 15.23 -14.18
N TYR A 155 -9.55 13.97 -13.98
CA TYR A 155 -10.03 13.17 -12.86
C TYR A 155 -9.10 13.28 -11.65
N GLU A 156 -9.64 13.73 -10.51
CA GLU A 156 -8.95 13.77 -9.21
C GLU A 156 -8.54 12.38 -8.69
N TYR A 157 -9.28 11.33 -9.10
CA TYR A 157 -9.04 9.95 -8.66
C TYR A 157 -8.83 9.03 -9.86
N PRO A 158 -7.59 8.89 -10.36
CA PRO A 158 -7.28 8.01 -11.49
C PRO A 158 -7.41 6.51 -11.16
N ALA A 159 -7.69 6.17 -9.90
CA ALA A 159 -7.80 4.81 -9.36
C ALA A 159 -8.69 3.90 -10.21
N LEU A 160 -9.83 4.39 -10.71
CA LEU A 160 -10.73 3.57 -11.52
C LEU A 160 -10.04 3.06 -12.79
N PHE A 161 -9.32 3.94 -13.48
CA PHE A 161 -8.63 3.60 -14.72
C PHE A 161 -7.39 2.75 -14.46
N SER A 162 -6.58 3.08 -13.45
CA SER A 162 -5.39 2.31 -13.12
C SER A 162 -5.71 0.90 -12.62
N ILE A 163 -6.77 0.74 -11.81
CA ILE A 163 -7.24 -0.58 -11.37
C ILE A 163 -7.73 -1.40 -12.56
N SER A 164 -8.53 -0.81 -13.47
CA SER A 164 -8.98 -1.52 -14.67
C SER A 164 -7.81 -1.94 -15.57
N VAL A 165 -6.82 -1.06 -15.78
CA VAL A 165 -5.62 -1.38 -16.57
C VAL A 165 -4.79 -2.47 -15.88
N ALA A 166 -4.67 -2.45 -14.56
CA ALA A 166 -4.00 -3.51 -13.81
C ALA A 166 -4.72 -4.86 -13.98
N PHE A 167 -6.05 -4.90 -13.85
CA PHE A 167 -6.82 -6.13 -14.08
C PHE A 167 -6.65 -6.66 -15.51
N LEU A 168 -6.78 -5.79 -16.52
CA LEU A 168 -6.63 -6.16 -17.92
C LEU A 168 -5.21 -6.59 -18.24
N GLY A 169 -4.20 -5.91 -17.68
CA GLY A 169 -2.79 -6.26 -17.83
C GLY A 169 -2.49 -7.63 -17.22
N ILE A 170 -2.87 -7.84 -15.96
CA ILE A 170 -2.69 -9.15 -15.31
C ILE A 170 -3.42 -10.22 -16.12
N TRP A 171 -4.65 -9.96 -16.55
CA TRP A 171 -5.41 -10.91 -17.35
C TRP A 171 -4.72 -11.25 -18.68
N PHE A 172 -4.29 -10.24 -19.43
CA PHE A 172 -3.66 -10.41 -20.74
C PHE A 172 -2.32 -11.15 -20.65
N PHE A 173 -1.42 -10.69 -19.78
CA PHE A 173 -0.11 -11.31 -19.63
C PHE A 173 -0.21 -12.72 -19.03
N SER A 174 -1.17 -12.96 -18.14
CA SER A 174 -1.36 -14.28 -17.55
C SER A 174 -2.08 -15.29 -18.46
N ALA A 175 -2.95 -14.80 -19.36
CA ALA A 175 -3.58 -15.63 -20.38
C ALA A 175 -2.60 -16.00 -21.51
N THR A 176 -1.66 -15.11 -21.82
CA THR A 176 -0.66 -15.30 -22.88
C THR A 176 0.57 -16.08 -22.38
N ASP A 177 0.74 -16.19 -21.06
CA ASP A 177 1.85 -16.96 -20.50
C ASP A 177 1.62 -18.48 -20.64
N ASN A 178 2.51 -19.10 -21.43
CA ASN A 178 2.63 -20.55 -21.63
C ASN A 178 3.94 -21.10 -21.04
N SER A 179 4.55 -20.37 -20.10
CA SER A 179 5.75 -20.83 -19.40
C SER A 179 5.51 -22.10 -18.60
N ALA A 180 6.57 -22.92 -18.44
CA ALA A 180 6.53 -24.12 -17.60
C ALA A 180 6.22 -23.80 -16.13
N GLU A 181 6.65 -22.63 -15.65
CA GLU A 181 6.32 -22.12 -14.31
C GLU A 181 4.83 -21.80 -14.19
N GLY A 182 4.23 -21.13 -15.19
CA GLY A 182 2.79 -20.84 -15.20
C GLY A 182 1.91 -22.09 -15.21
N ASN A 183 2.33 -23.18 -15.84
CA ASN A 183 1.61 -24.46 -15.76
C ASN A 183 1.70 -25.10 -14.37
N ARG A 184 2.86 -25.01 -13.72
CA ARG A 184 3.05 -25.52 -12.35
C ARG A 184 2.22 -24.75 -11.33
N GLU A 185 2.08 -23.43 -11.50
CA GLU A 185 1.23 -22.57 -10.68
C GLU A 185 -0.26 -22.89 -10.85
N ARG A 186 -0.70 -23.15 -12.09
CA ARG A 186 -2.08 -23.58 -12.40
C ARG A 186 -2.45 -24.90 -11.72
N GLU A 187 -1.51 -25.84 -11.61
CA GLU A 187 -1.71 -27.11 -10.91
C GLU A 187 -1.82 -26.92 -9.39
N GLN A 188 -1.01 -26.01 -8.83
CA GLN A 188 -1.00 -25.70 -7.39
C GLN A 188 -2.22 -24.90 -6.94
N PHE A 189 -2.85 -24.15 -7.84
CA PHE A 189 -4.02 -23.32 -7.54
C PHE A 189 -5.16 -24.10 -6.86
N ARG A 190 -5.42 -25.34 -7.28
CA ARG A 190 -6.52 -26.13 -6.68
C ARG A 190 -6.27 -26.44 -5.20
N ALA A 191 -5.02 -26.76 -4.85
CA ALA A 191 -4.64 -27.01 -3.47
C ALA A 191 -4.71 -25.71 -2.64
N GLN A 192 -4.25 -24.59 -3.20
CA GLN A 192 -4.36 -23.27 -2.58
C GLN A 192 -5.82 -22.85 -2.36
N PHE A 193 -6.69 -23.05 -3.37
CA PHE A 193 -8.11 -22.72 -3.30
C PHE A 193 -8.81 -23.51 -2.18
N ILE A 194 -8.59 -24.83 -2.12
CA ILE A 194 -9.14 -25.68 -1.05
C ILE A 194 -8.65 -25.21 0.32
N ARG A 195 -7.35 -24.92 0.47
CA ARG A 195 -6.78 -24.42 1.73
C ARG A 195 -7.36 -23.06 2.14
N SER A 196 -7.60 -22.17 1.17
CA SER A 196 -8.19 -20.84 1.44
C SER A 196 -9.64 -20.91 1.93
N GLN A 197 -10.43 -21.86 1.42
CA GLN A 197 -11.86 -22.01 1.75
C GLN A 197 -12.08 -22.85 3.02
N THR A 198 -11.21 -23.83 3.27
CA THR A 198 -11.40 -24.81 4.36
C THR A 198 -10.48 -24.60 5.56
N GLY A 199 -9.44 -23.78 5.42
CA GLY A 199 -8.41 -23.60 6.46
C GLY A 199 -7.53 -24.84 6.70
N PHE A 200 -7.71 -25.91 5.92
CA PHE A 200 -6.99 -27.17 6.11
C PHE A 200 -5.50 -27.01 5.78
N GLY A 201 -4.61 -27.33 6.73
CA GLY A 201 -3.15 -27.23 6.56
C GLY A 201 -2.51 -25.88 6.91
N VAL A 202 -3.25 -24.92 7.47
CA VAL A 202 -2.66 -23.65 7.98
C VAL A 202 -1.64 -23.88 9.09
N GLU A 203 -1.77 -24.98 9.86
CA GLU A 203 -0.86 -25.30 10.97
C GLU A 203 0.58 -25.66 10.56
N GLN A 204 0.82 -26.12 9.33
CA GLN A 204 2.18 -26.49 8.88
C GLN A 204 3.06 -25.29 8.51
N GLY A 205 2.51 -24.07 8.44
CA GLY A 205 3.26 -22.86 8.06
C GLY A 205 4.10 -22.22 9.17
N ARG A 206 4.13 -22.79 10.38
CA ARG A 206 4.85 -22.25 11.55
C ARG A 206 6.27 -22.81 11.75
N ALA A 207 6.75 -23.64 10.82
CA ALA A 207 8.06 -24.28 10.91
C ALA A 207 8.93 -23.92 9.69
N HIS A 208 9.27 -22.64 9.53
CA HIS A 208 10.47 -22.21 8.81
C HIS A 208 10.90 -20.84 9.31
#